data_AF-A0AAD3XSB0-F1
#
_entry.id   AF-A0AAD3XSB0-F1
#
_cell.length_a   1.000
_cell.length_b   1.000
_cell.length_c   1.000
_cell.angle_alpha   90.00
_cell.angle_beta   90.00
_cell.angle_gamma   90.00
#
_symmetry.space_group_name_H-M   'P 1'
#
loop_
_entity.id
_entity.type
_entity.pdbx_description
1 polymer ?
#
loop_
_entity_poly.entity_id
_entity_poly.type
_entity_poly.pdbx_seq_one_letter_code
_entity_poly.pdbx_strand_id
1 'polypeptide(L)'
;MMVSGPHAIAIAAALSLAVEGFNFKSFHGTSHDAASLLGQKLGYLASSRPIAVNLSDATTKLKDVKFKAASSRSEAKTVFHAYKESAEMLLEDDVASSRIVGSYGASFIQNKLNDLKTTSILTHCNNASIATVGYGTTLGIIHALHSKGVLERAYCIETRPYNQVNAYLPILLNLFGPSLRYAITDVVVCGAPAIAIAAALSLAVEAFNLESFHGTSHDAASLLGQKIY
;
A
#
# COMPACT_ATOMS: atom_id res chain seq x y z
N MET A 1 16.79 0.93 -0.65
CA MET A 1 15.70 0.95 -1.66
C MET A 1 15.30 2.40 -1.87
N MET A 2 15.37 2.92 -3.10
CA MET A 2 15.01 4.33 -3.41
C MET A 2 13.50 4.52 -3.63
N VAL A 3 12.82 3.52 -4.19
CA VAL A 3 11.36 3.44 -4.30
C VAL A 3 10.91 2.20 -3.54
N SER A 4 9.92 2.35 -2.66
CA SER A 4 9.42 1.28 -1.79
C SER A 4 7.90 1.29 -1.75
N GLY A 5 7.29 0.13 -1.46
CA GLY A 5 5.85 -0.04 -1.50
C GLY A 5 5.36 -0.56 -2.86
N PRO A 6 4.42 -1.51 -2.89
CA PRO A 6 4.05 -2.19 -4.12
C PRO A 6 3.37 -1.25 -5.14
N HIS A 7 2.56 -0.30 -4.67
CA HIS A 7 1.91 0.72 -5.49
C HIS A 7 2.93 1.69 -6.09
N ALA A 8 3.78 2.30 -5.27
CA ALA A 8 4.80 3.25 -5.74
C ALA A 8 5.76 2.61 -6.75
N ILE A 9 6.12 1.33 -6.57
CA ILE A 9 6.99 0.60 -7.51
C ILE A 9 6.29 0.38 -8.85
N ALA A 10 5.02 -0.01 -8.84
CA ALA A 10 4.24 -0.20 -10.05
C ALA A 10 4.12 1.10 -10.86
N ILE A 11 3.80 2.20 -10.20
CA ILE A 11 3.64 3.50 -10.87
C ILE A 11 4.98 4.08 -11.31
N ALA A 12 6.02 3.99 -10.49
CA ALA A 12 7.36 4.43 -10.89
C ALA A 12 7.87 3.67 -12.12
N ALA A 13 7.64 2.35 -12.17
CA ALA A 13 7.96 1.55 -13.35
C ALA A 13 7.20 2.03 -14.60
N ALA A 14 5.88 2.21 -14.50
CA ALA A 14 5.04 2.69 -15.60
C ALA A 14 5.47 4.08 -16.10
N LEU A 15 5.63 5.04 -15.20
CA LEU A 15 5.99 6.42 -15.55
C LEU A 15 7.43 6.53 -16.07
N SER A 16 8.37 5.75 -15.54
CA SER A 16 9.76 5.75 -16.05
C SER A 16 9.83 5.38 -17.52
N LEU A 17 9.03 4.40 -17.95
CA LEU A 17 8.96 3.99 -19.35
C LEU A 17 8.18 4.99 -20.21
N ALA A 18 7.19 5.67 -19.65
CA ALA A 18 6.49 6.75 -20.35
C ALA A 18 7.42 7.93 -20.64
N VAL A 19 8.25 8.32 -19.66
CA VAL A 19 9.28 9.37 -19.81
C VAL A 19 10.31 8.95 -20.86
N GLU A 20 10.77 7.70 -20.84
CA GLU A 20 11.69 7.20 -21.85
C GLU A 20 11.07 7.24 -23.26
N GLY A 21 9.83 6.76 -23.40
CA GLY A 21 9.10 6.78 -24.67
C GLY A 21 8.87 8.19 -25.23
N PHE A 22 8.59 9.16 -24.35
CA PHE A 22 8.39 10.55 -24.73
C PHE A 22 9.69 11.26 -25.14
N ASN A 23 10.83 10.84 -24.58
CA ASN A 23 12.14 11.44 -24.84
C ASN A 23 12.85 10.88 -26.08
N PHE A 24 12.24 9.95 -26.83
CA PHE A 24 12.78 9.52 -28.10
C PHE A 24 12.78 10.68 -29.11
N LYS A 25 13.96 11.28 -29.34
CA LYS A 25 14.16 12.34 -30.34
C LYS A 25 13.79 11.88 -31.76
N SER A 26 14.01 10.61 -32.06
CA SER A 26 13.66 9.97 -33.34
C SER A 26 13.54 8.46 -33.13
N PHE A 27 12.31 7.94 -33.16
CA PHE A 27 12.05 6.49 -33.21
C PHE A 27 11.73 6.11 -34.65
N HIS A 28 12.59 5.28 -35.26
CA HIS A 28 12.41 4.78 -36.62
C HIS A 28 11.91 3.34 -36.56
N GLY A 29 10.58 3.18 -36.50
CA GLY A 29 9.92 1.89 -36.44
C GLY A 29 8.41 2.01 -36.60
N THR A 30 7.75 0.87 -36.79
CA THR A 30 6.30 0.76 -36.90
C THR A 30 5.62 0.87 -35.54
N SER A 31 4.29 0.96 -35.53
CA SER A 31 3.49 0.85 -34.30
C SER A 31 3.70 -0.47 -33.56
N HIS A 32 3.91 -1.57 -34.30
CA HIS A 32 4.24 -2.88 -33.73
C HIS A 32 5.64 -2.91 -33.10
N ASP A 33 6.62 -2.24 -33.72
CA ASP A 33 7.98 -2.14 -33.15
C ASP A 33 7.96 -1.36 -31.83
N ALA A 34 7.21 -0.26 -31.78
CA ALA A 34 7.02 0.52 -30.56
C ALA A 34 6.36 -0.31 -29.45
N ALA A 35 5.30 -1.05 -29.78
CA ALA A 35 4.64 -1.94 -28.81
C ALA A 35 5.54 -3.10 -28.37
N SER A 36 6.37 -3.65 -29.26
CA SER A 36 7.35 -4.69 -28.92
C SER A 36 8.39 -4.16 -27.93
N LEU A 37 8.98 -3.00 -28.22
CA LEU A 37 9.95 -2.32 -27.35
C LEU A 37 9.39 -2.07 -25.95
N LEU A 38 8.19 -1.47 -25.86
CA LEU A 38 7.50 -1.25 -24.59
C LEU A 38 7.24 -2.57 -23.84
N GLY A 39 6.91 -3.64 -24.57
CA GLY A 39 6.69 -4.97 -24.00
C GLY A 39 7.94 -5.58 -23.38
N GLN A 40 9.08 -5.47 -24.06
CA GLN A 40 10.37 -5.95 -23.55
C GLN A 40 10.79 -5.19 -22.29
N LYS A 41 10.69 -3.86 -22.32
CA LYS A 41 11.05 -2.99 -21.18
C LYS A 41 10.13 -3.20 -19.98
N LEU A 42 8.82 -3.35 -20.20
CA LEU A 42 7.88 -3.74 -19.15
C LEU A 42 8.23 -5.11 -18.54
N GLY A 43 8.60 -6.09 -19.37
CA GLY A 43 9.05 -7.41 -18.89
C GLY A 43 10.30 -7.32 -18.01
N TYR A 44 11.28 -6.51 -18.42
CA TYR A 44 12.46 -6.22 -17.62
C TYR A 44 12.09 -5.56 -16.28
N LEU A 45 11.26 -4.51 -16.28
CA LEU A 45 10.81 -3.84 -15.06
C LEU A 45 10.06 -4.81 -14.12
N ALA A 46 9.18 -5.66 -14.63
CA ALA A 46 8.44 -6.65 -13.85
C ALA A 46 9.37 -7.65 -13.14
N SER A 47 10.51 -7.99 -13.76
CA SER A 47 11.51 -8.90 -13.15
C SER A 47 12.22 -8.32 -11.93
N SER A 48 12.18 -7.00 -11.73
CA SER A 48 12.86 -6.35 -10.60
C SER A 48 12.33 -6.78 -9.23
N ARG A 49 11.02 -7.09 -9.11
CA ARG A 49 10.36 -7.54 -7.88
C ARG A 49 9.23 -8.54 -8.21
N PRO A 50 9.56 -9.83 -8.45
CA PRO A 50 8.60 -10.81 -8.99
C PRO A 50 7.40 -11.12 -8.07
N ILE A 51 7.50 -10.82 -6.77
CA ILE A 51 6.42 -10.99 -5.79
C ILE A 51 5.48 -9.78 -5.66
N ALA A 52 5.76 -8.67 -6.37
CA ALA A 52 4.95 -7.47 -6.30
C ALA A 52 3.75 -7.57 -7.25
N VAL A 53 2.63 -8.10 -6.75
CA VAL A 53 1.39 -8.29 -7.53
C VAL A 53 0.94 -6.99 -8.21
N ASN A 54 0.98 -5.84 -7.52
CA ASN A 54 0.65 -4.55 -8.12
C ASN A 54 1.47 -4.20 -9.37
N LEU A 55 2.76 -4.59 -9.40
CA LEU A 55 3.62 -4.37 -10.57
C LEU A 55 3.22 -5.28 -11.73
N SER A 56 2.89 -6.54 -11.43
CA SER A 56 2.37 -7.49 -12.41
C SER A 56 1.04 -7.04 -13.00
N ASP A 57 0.12 -6.52 -12.18
CA ASP A 57 -1.18 -6.01 -12.61
C ASP A 57 -1.05 -4.77 -13.49
N ALA A 58 -0.24 -3.80 -13.06
CA ALA A 58 0.04 -2.59 -13.85
C ALA A 58 0.69 -2.94 -15.20
N THR A 59 1.66 -3.87 -15.18
CA THR A 59 2.31 -4.35 -16.41
C THR A 59 1.33 -5.03 -17.36
N THR A 60 0.40 -5.81 -16.84
CA THR A 60 -0.64 -6.49 -17.65
C THR A 60 -1.56 -5.46 -18.31
N LYS A 61 -2.09 -4.50 -17.54
CA LYS A 61 -2.92 -3.41 -18.09
C LYS A 61 -2.20 -2.62 -19.19
N LEU A 62 -0.94 -2.26 -18.96
CA LEU A 62 -0.15 -1.50 -19.93
C LEU A 62 0.22 -2.31 -21.18
N LYS A 63 0.37 -3.64 -21.05
CA LYS A 63 0.56 -4.54 -22.19
C LYS A 63 -0.67 -4.57 -23.10
N ASP A 64 -1.87 -4.54 -22.52
CA ASP A 64 -3.11 -4.51 -23.29
C ASP A 64 -3.29 -3.17 -24.02
N VAL A 65 -2.97 -2.06 -23.36
CA VAL A 65 -3.05 -0.71 -23.95
C VAL A 65 -2.16 -0.60 -25.18
N LYS A 66 -0.87 -0.97 -25.07
CA LYS A 66 0.06 -0.89 -26.21
C LYS A 66 -0.36 -1.82 -27.35
N PHE A 67 -0.92 -3.00 -27.04
CA PHE A 67 -1.39 -3.94 -28.05
C PHE A 67 -2.59 -3.36 -28.82
N LYS A 68 -3.59 -2.84 -28.11
CA LYS A 68 -4.75 -2.16 -28.72
C LYS A 68 -4.33 -0.94 -29.55
N ALA A 69 -3.39 -0.15 -29.05
CA ALA A 69 -2.89 1.04 -29.75
C ALA A 69 -2.14 0.65 -31.04
N ALA A 70 -1.32 -0.41 -31.02
CA ALA A 70 -0.61 -0.88 -32.21
C ALA A 70 -1.55 -1.44 -33.28
N SER A 71 -2.62 -2.14 -32.88
CA SER A 71 -3.59 -2.72 -33.82
C SER A 71 -4.53 -1.69 -34.46
N SER A 72 -4.72 -0.53 -33.82
CA SER A 72 -5.67 0.50 -34.28
C SER A 72 -5.01 1.69 -34.96
N ARG A 73 -3.68 1.85 -34.85
CA ARG A 73 -2.97 3.05 -35.30
C ARG A 73 -1.70 2.70 -36.08
N SER A 74 -1.45 3.47 -37.12
CA SER A 74 -0.30 3.28 -38.03
C SER A 74 1.01 3.86 -37.50
N GLU A 75 0.97 4.83 -36.59
CA GLU A 75 2.17 5.57 -36.15
C GLU A 75 2.69 5.16 -34.77
N ALA A 76 3.98 4.89 -34.66
CA ALA A 76 4.66 4.58 -33.40
C ALA A 76 4.42 5.64 -32.29
N LYS A 77 4.39 6.92 -32.67
CA LYS A 77 4.16 8.04 -31.74
C LYS A 77 2.82 7.90 -30.99
N THR A 78 1.80 7.39 -31.66
CA THR A 78 0.48 7.22 -31.06
C THR A 78 0.42 6.08 -30.05
N VAL A 79 1.31 5.08 -30.17
CA VAL A 79 1.47 4.00 -29.19
C VAL A 79 2.13 4.54 -27.93
N PHE A 80 3.19 5.34 -28.06
CA PHE A 80 3.83 6.00 -26.93
C PHE A 80 2.88 6.96 -26.20
N HIS A 81 2.05 7.69 -26.95
CA HIS A 81 1.03 8.56 -26.35
C HIS A 81 -0.01 7.78 -25.55
N ALA A 82 -0.58 6.73 -26.14
CA ALA A 82 -1.55 5.88 -25.44
C ALA A 82 -0.97 5.24 -24.17
N TYR A 83 0.29 4.79 -24.26
CA TYR A 83 1.00 4.25 -23.11
C TYR A 83 1.16 5.30 -22.01
N LYS A 84 1.59 6.53 -22.36
CA LYS A 84 1.75 7.64 -21.43
C LYS A 84 0.43 7.97 -20.73
N GLU A 85 -0.65 8.16 -21.48
CA GLU A 85 -1.98 8.45 -20.94
C GLU A 85 -2.42 7.37 -19.95
N SER A 86 -2.25 6.08 -20.29
CA SER A 86 -2.59 5.00 -19.37
C SER A 86 -1.68 4.95 -18.15
N ALA A 87 -0.40 5.30 -18.26
CA ALA A 87 0.49 5.38 -17.11
C ALA A 87 0.13 6.53 -16.16
N GLU A 88 -0.27 7.68 -16.70
CA GLU A 88 -0.80 8.83 -15.94
C GLU A 88 -2.14 8.48 -15.27
N MET A 89 -3.04 7.79 -15.98
CA MET A 89 -4.30 7.29 -15.40
C MET A 89 -4.06 6.32 -14.23
N LEU A 90 -3.08 5.40 -14.34
CA LEU A 90 -2.74 4.50 -13.23
C LEU A 90 -2.31 5.26 -11.98
N LEU A 91 -1.59 6.38 -12.13
CA LEU A 91 -1.21 7.26 -11.02
C LEU A 91 -2.46 7.91 -10.39
N GLU A 92 -3.35 8.48 -11.21
CA GLU A 92 -4.58 9.12 -10.74
C GLU A 92 -5.51 8.13 -10.02
N ASP A 93 -5.69 6.94 -10.60
CA ASP A 93 -6.49 5.85 -10.03
C ASP A 93 -5.95 5.39 -8.67
N ASP A 94 -4.63 5.28 -8.50
CA ASP A 94 -4.00 4.88 -7.24
C ASP A 94 -4.20 5.94 -6.15
N VAL A 95 -4.08 7.23 -6.50
CA VAL A 95 -4.36 8.35 -5.58
C VAL A 95 -5.83 8.37 -5.18
N ALA A 96 -6.75 8.22 -6.13
CA ALA A 96 -8.19 8.17 -5.87
C ALA A 96 -8.55 6.98 -4.97
N SER A 97 -8.03 5.79 -5.30
CA SER A 97 -8.24 4.57 -4.51
C SER A 97 -7.71 4.70 -3.09
N SER A 98 -6.52 5.29 -2.91
CA SER A 98 -5.93 5.52 -1.59
C SER A 98 -6.80 6.45 -0.72
N ARG A 99 -7.37 7.50 -1.31
CA ARG A 99 -8.31 8.41 -0.62
C ARG A 99 -9.60 7.70 -0.20
N ILE A 100 -10.17 6.87 -1.10
CA ILE A 100 -11.36 6.06 -0.84
C ILE A 100 -11.09 5.09 0.31
N VAL A 101 -9.99 4.33 0.25
CA VAL A 101 -9.60 3.41 1.33
C VAL A 101 -9.49 4.14 2.67
N GLY A 102 -8.88 5.32 2.67
CA GLY A 102 -8.79 6.15 3.88
C GLY A 102 -10.14 6.57 4.45
N SER A 103 -11.05 7.08 3.62
CA SER A 103 -12.36 7.55 4.07
C SER A 103 -13.26 6.40 4.54
N TYR A 104 -13.30 5.30 3.79
CA TYR A 104 -14.08 4.11 4.15
C TYR A 104 -13.53 3.45 5.40
N GLY A 105 -12.21 3.29 5.51
CA GLY A 105 -11.59 2.70 6.69
C GLY A 105 -11.84 3.52 7.96
N ALA A 106 -11.76 4.85 7.88
CA ALA A 106 -12.07 5.71 9.02
C ALA A 106 -13.54 5.61 9.45
N SER A 107 -14.47 5.59 8.51
CA SER A 107 -15.90 5.43 8.81
C SER A 107 -16.21 4.04 9.37
N PHE A 108 -15.57 2.99 8.85
CA PHE A 108 -15.73 1.63 9.38
C PHE A 108 -15.26 1.54 10.84
N ILE A 109 -14.10 2.13 11.16
CA ILE A 109 -13.55 2.16 12.52
C ILE A 109 -14.51 2.86 13.48
N GLN A 110 -15.01 4.05 13.13
CA GLN A 110 -15.96 4.81 13.95
C GLN A 110 -17.24 4.01 14.23
N ASN A 111 -17.82 3.43 13.18
CA ASN A 111 -19.03 2.60 13.30
C ASN A 111 -18.81 1.37 14.21
N LYS A 112 -17.62 0.76 14.19
CA LYS A 112 -17.31 -0.40 15.02
C LYS A 112 -17.05 -0.07 16.48
N LEU A 113 -16.54 1.13 16.75
CA LEU A 113 -16.26 1.59 18.10
C LEU A 113 -17.45 2.32 18.75
N ASN A 114 -18.66 2.20 18.20
CA ASN A 114 -19.87 2.87 18.68
C ASN A 114 -19.66 4.38 18.91
N ASP A 115 -18.95 5.04 17.99
CA ASP A 115 -18.66 6.47 18.05
C ASP A 115 -17.97 6.92 19.34
N LEU A 116 -17.00 6.13 19.83
CA LEU A 116 -16.02 6.63 20.81
C LEU A 116 -15.57 8.03 20.39
N LYS A 117 -15.60 8.97 21.35
CA LYS A 117 -15.31 10.39 21.10
C LYS A 117 -13.92 10.58 20.48
N THR A 118 -12.98 9.72 20.84
CA THR A 118 -11.62 9.66 20.32
C THR A 118 -11.19 8.20 20.14
N THR A 119 -10.24 7.97 19.23
CA THR A 119 -9.73 6.63 18.89
C THR A 119 -8.22 6.67 18.78
N SER A 120 -7.53 5.69 19.38
CA SER A 120 -6.11 5.46 19.17
C SER A 120 -5.85 4.31 18.20
N ILE A 121 -4.89 4.51 17.28
CA ILE A 121 -4.56 3.54 16.23
C ILE A 121 -3.15 3.02 16.43
N LEU A 122 -2.95 1.70 16.34
CA LEU A 122 -1.65 1.09 16.14
C LEU A 122 -1.46 0.74 14.67
N THR A 123 -0.31 1.07 14.08
CA THR A 123 0.04 0.66 12.73
C THR A 123 1.40 -0.02 12.64
N HIS A 124 1.51 -0.92 11.68
CA HIS A 124 2.71 -1.64 11.30
C HIS A 124 3.07 -1.29 9.85
N CYS A 125 4.39 -1.19 9.59
CA CYS A 125 4.99 -0.89 8.29
C CYS A 125 4.84 0.59 7.93
N ASN A 126 5.43 0.94 6.79
CA ASN A 126 5.18 2.22 6.16
C ASN A 126 4.18 2.04 5.02
N ASN A 127 2.99 2.58 5.21
CA ASN A 127 1.89 2.62 4.24
C ASN A 127 1.49 4.07 3.92
N ALA A 128 2.43 4.99 4.08
CA ALA A 128 2.27 6.41 3.84
C ALA A 128 2.25 6.75 2.34
N SER A 129 2.08 8.04 2.03
CA SER A 129 2.15 8.62 0.68
C SER A 129 3.46 8.34 -0.07
N ILE A 130 4.50 7.87 0.62
CA ILE A 130 5.79 7.46 0.04
C ILE A 130 5.86 5.96 -0.31
N ALA A 131 4.91 5.17 0.19
CA ALA A 131 4.74 3.76 -0.14
C ALA A 131 3.58 3.53 -1.15
N THR A 132 2.72 4.53 -1.30
CA THR A 132 1.76 4.69 -2.41
C THR A 132 2.19 5.86 -3.29
N VAL A 133 1.39 6.23 -4.29
CA VAL A 133 1.62 7.49 -5.04
C VAL A 133 0.80 8.67 -4.52
N GLY A 134 0.25 8.54 -3.32
CA GLY A 134 -0.44 9.61 -2.61
C GLY A 134 -1.36 9.10 -1.51
N TYR A 135 -1.62 9.95 -0.50
CA TYR A 135 -2.50 9.75 0.66
C TYR A 135 -2.15 8.59 1.62
N GLY A 136 -1.66 7.47 1.10
CA GLY A 136 -1.39 6.22 1.81
C GLY A 136 -2.64 5.34 1.92
N THR A 137 -2.45 4.06 2.23
CA THR A 137 -3.57 3.14 2.53
C THR A 137 -3.94 3.26 4.00
N THR A 138 -3.17 2.62 4.88
CA THR A 138 -3.34 2.71 6.33
C THR A 138 -3.14 4.12 6.85
N LEU A 139 -2.11 4.82 6.38
CA LEU A 139 -1.92 6.22 6.79
C LEU A 139 -3.04 7.11 6.23
N GLY A 140 -3.66 6.74 5.12
CA GLY A 140 -4.85 7.41 4.61
C GLY A 140 -6.03 7.33 5.58
N ILE A 141 -6.20 6.20 6.26
CA ILE A 141 -7.21 6.02 7.33
C ILE A 141 -6.87 6.91 8.52
N ILE A 142 -5.61 6.93 8.96
CA ILE A 142 -5.14 7.78 10.07
C ILE A 142 -5.34 9.26 9.73
N HIS A 143 -5.00 9.69 8.52
CA HIS A 143 -5.26 11.06 8.04
C HIS A 143 -6.76 11.39 8.05
N ALA A 144 -7.63 10.46 7.64
CA ALA A 144 -9.07 10.66 7.65
C ALA A 144 -9.67 10.71 9.07
N LEU A 145 -9.14 9.94 10.02
CA LEU A 145 -9.52 10.03 11.44
C LEU A 145 -9.06 11.36 12.06
N HIS A 146 -7.84 11.79 11.72
CA HIS A 146 -7.28 13.06 12.18
C HIS A 146 -8.07 14.26 11.62
N SER A 147 -8.40 14.26 10.33
CA SER A 147 -9.18 15.35 9.73
C SER A 147 -10.60 15.48 10.28
N LYS A 148 -11.17 14.38 10.76
CA LYS A 148 -12.45 14.35 11.49
C LYS A 148 -12.34 14.75 12.97
N GLY A 149 -11.13 14.97 13.49
CA GLY A 149 -10.90 15.34 14.90
C GLY A 149 -11.14 14.22 15.91
N VAL A 150 -11.21 12.96 15.47
CA VAL A 150 -11.46 11.81 16.34
C VAL A 150 -10.22 10.96 16.62
N LEU A 151 -9.08 11.28 16.00
CA LEU A 151 -7.83 10.58 16.28
C LEU A 151 -7.20 11.13 17.56
N GLU A 152 -7.12 10.30 18.61
CA GLU A 152 -6.40 10.65 19.83
C GLU A 152 -4.89 10.51 19.63
N ARG A 153 -4.49 9.35 19.12
CA ARG A 153 -3.09 8.95 19.00
C ARG A 153 -2.89 7.93 17.90
N ALA A 154 -1.76 8.01 17.22
CA ALA A 154 -1.30 6.99 16.28
C ALA A 154 0.05 6.45 16.77
N TYR A 155 0.11 5.16 17.05
CA TYR A 155 1.30 4.42 17.40
C TYR A 155 1.84 3.72 16.16
N CYS A 156 3.16 3.74 15.98
CA CYS A 156 3.82 3.03 14.90
C CYS A 156 4.92 2.17 15.48
N ILE A 157 4.99 0.90 15.09
CA ILE A 157 6.07 0.01 15.52
C ILE A 157 7.31 0.18 14.64
N GLU A 158 8.49 -0.13 15.17
CA GLU A 158 9.77 0.11 14.49
C GLU A 158 9.86 -0.58 13.12
N THR A 159 9.26 -1.75 12.94
CA THR A 159 9.36 -2.61 11.74
C THR A 159 10.79 -3.05 11.40
N ARG A 160 11.42 -3.74 12.37
CA ARG A 160 12.69 -4.45 12.17
C ARG A 160 12.59 -5.47 11.01
N PRO A 161 13.70 -5.73 10.28
CA PRO A 161 15.02 -5.12 10.43
C PRO A 161 15.19 -3.80 9.63
N TYR A 162 14.22 -3.45 8.79
CA TYR A 162 14.35 -2.35 7.82
C TYR A 162 13.96 -0.97 8.36
N ASN A 163 13.38 -0.91 9.56
CA ASN A 163 13.07 0.33 10.28
C ASN A 163 12.25 1.32 9.45
N GLN A 164 11.27 0.79 8.69
CA GLN A 164 10.57 1.53 7.62
C GLN A 164 9.82 2.76 8.12
N VAL A 165 9.38 2.72 9.38
CA VAL A 165 8.68 3.82 10.06
C VAL A 165 9.65 4.92 10.51
N ASN A 166 10.83 4.56 11.02
CA ASN A 166 11.80 5.53 11.57
C ASN A 166 12.45 6.42 10.52
N ALA A 167 12.55 5.95 9.27
CA ALA A 167 13.26 6.69 8.23
C ALA A 167 12.54 7.98 7.76
N TYR A 168 11.23 8.15 8.02
CA TYR A 168 10.45 9.24 7.37
C TYR A 168 9.32 9.83 8.25
N LEU A 169 9.64 10.14 9.52
CA LEU A 169 8.72 10.52 10.60
C LEU A 169 8.39 12.04 10.82
N PRO A 170 8.33 12.98 9.85
CA PRO A 170 7.96 14.37 10.20
C PRO A 170 6.47 14.61 10.57
N ILE A 171 5.56 13.65 10.35
CA ILE A 171 4.09 13.87 10.52
C ILE A 171 3.54 13.28 11.84
N LEU A 172 4.32 12.51 12.60
CA LEU A 172 3.83 11.75 13.77
C LEU A 172 4.36 12.25 15.14
N LEU A 173 5.16 13.32 15.16
CA LEU A 173 6.08 13.62 16.27
C LEU A 173 5.50 14.30 17.53
N ASN A 174 4.20 14.17 17.81
CA ASN A 174 3.63 14.64 19.09
C ASN A 174 3.03 13.53 19.97
N LEU A 175 3.29 12.25 19.69
CA LEU A 175 2.43 11.17 20.19
C LEU A 175 3.14 9.96 20.85
N PHE A 176 4.46 9.99 21.03
CA PHE A 176 5.21 8.82 21.53
C PHE A 176 5.51 8.90 23.04
N GLY A 177 4.76 8.12 23.83
CA GLY A 177 5.08 7.79 25.23
C GLY A 177 5.65 6.36 25.37
N PRO A 178 6.37 6.04 26.47
CA PRO A 178 7.29 4.90 26.54
C PRO A 178 6.68 3.50 26.76
N SER A 179 5.36 3.29 26.59
CA SER A 179 4.73 2.06 27.08
C SER A 179 3.82 1.40 26.04
N LEU A 180 4.31 0.29 25.44
CA LEU A 180 3.54 -0.62 24.56
C LEU A 180 2.26 -1.16 25.23
N ARG A 181 2.22 -1.17 26.56
CA ARG A 181 1.06 -1.60 27.37
C ARG A 181 -0.21 -0.76 27.10
N TYR A 182 -0.07 0.44 26.54
CA TYR A 182 -1.16 1.34 26.12
C TYR A 182 -1.24 1.51 24.59
N ALA A 183 -0.48 0.74 23.82
CA ALA A 183 -0.39 0.90 22.35
C ALA A 183 -1.54 0.21 21.60
N ILE A 184 -2.26 -0.72 22.24
CA ILE A 184 -3.43 -1.40 21.69
C ILE A 184 -4.61 -1.07 22.60
N THR A 185 -5.20 0.11 22.42
CA THR A 185 -6.42 0.51 23.17
C THR A 185 -7.66 0.30 22.34
N ASP A 186 -7.65 0.65 21.04
CA ASP A 186 -8.89 0.67 20.23
C ASP A 186 -8.79 -0.13 18.92
N VAL A 187 -7.82 0.16 18.01
CA VAL A 187 -7.75 -0.51 16.69
C VAL A 187 -6.31 -0.67 16.17
N VAL A 188 -6.05 -1.80 15.50
CA VAL A 188 -4.83 -2.05 14.71
C VAL A 188 -5.13 -1.93 13.21
N VAL A 189 -4.36 -1.13 12.48
CA VAL A 189 -4.50 -0.96 11.01
C VAL A 189 -3.19 -1.28 10.31
N CYS A 190 -3.27 -2.13 9.28
CA CYS A 190 -2.12 -2.69 8.58
C CYS A 190 -2.34 -2.75 7.06
N GLY A 191 -1.27 -2.61 6.27
CA GLY A 191 -1.32 -2.93 4.84
C GLY A 191 -1.49 -4.43 4.57
N ALA A 192 -1.83 -4.83 3.34
CA ALA A 192 -2.16 -6.22 2.99
C ALA A 192 -1.15 -7.31 3.46
N PRO A 193 0.18 -7.11 3.41
CA PRO A 193 1.14 -8.10 3.93
C PRO A 193 1.18 -8.18 5.47
N ALA A 194 0.65 -7.16 6.17
CA ALA A 194 0.74 -7.00 7.61
C ALA A 194 -0.53 -7.44 8.37
N ILE A 195 -1.54 -7.98 7.67
CA ILE A 195 -2.77 -8.53 8.27
C ILE A 195 -2.42 -9.69 9.22
N ALA A 196 -1.55 -10.61 8.80
CA ALA A 196 -1.12 -11.75 9.62
C ALA A 196 -0.39 -11.31 10.91
N ILE A 197 0.38 -10.22 10.84
CA ILE A 197 1.11 -9.68 12.00
C ILE A 197 0.15 -8.98 12.96
N ALA A 198 -0.84 -8.24 12.44
CA ALA A 198 -1.89 -7.65 13.26
C ALA A 198 -2.70 -8.72 14.01
N ALA A 199 -3.08 -9.80 13.32
CA ALA A 199 -3.78 -10.93 13.94
C ALA A 199 -2.94 -11.54 15.06
N ALA A 200 -1.65 -11.78 14.82
CA ALA A 200 -0.74 -12.30 15.84
C ALA A 200 -0.57 -11.36 17.05
N LEU A 201 -0.45 -10.05 16.83
CA LEU A 201 -0.33 -9.05 17.91
C LEU A 201 -1.63 -8.89 18.71
N SER A 202 -2.78 -8.91 18.04
CA SER A 202 -4.10 -8.88 18.69
C SER A 202 -4.27 -10.08 19.61
N LEU A 203 -3.92 -11.27 19.11
CA LEU A 203 -3.96 -12.51 19.87
C LEU A 203 -2.97 -12.49 21.06
N ALA A 204 -1.78 -11.91 20.87
CA ALA A 204 -0.80 -11.76 21.94
C ALA A 204 -1.27 -10.83 23.06
N VAL A 205 -1.97 -9.73 22.74
CA VAL A 205 -2.55 -8.83 23.76
C VAL A 205 -3.67 -9.51 24.52
N GLU A 206 -4.57 -10.19 23.84
CA GLU A 206 -5.63 -10.95 24.50
C GLU A 206 -5.05 -12.00 25.44
N ALA A 207 -4.03 -12.76 24.99
CA ALA A 207 -3.35 -13.74 25.82
C ALA A 207 -2.63 -13.11 27.02
N PHE A 208 -2.05 -11.92 26.86
CA PHE A 208 -1.36 -11.20 27.93
C PHE A 208 -2.32 -10.58 28.95
N ASN A 209 -3.55 -10.25 28.52
CA ASN A 209 -4.61 -9.70 29.38
C ASN A 209 -5.48 -10.79 30.04
N LEU A 210 -5.19 -12.08 29.83
CA LEU A 210 -5.80 -13.15 30.62
C LEU A 210 -5.24 -13.07 32.05
N GLU A 211 -5.97 -12.41 32.95
CA GLU A 211 -5.57 -12.23 34.36
C GLU A 211 -5.39 -13.57 35.10
N SER A 212 -5.97 -14.66 34.59
CA SER A 212 -5.70 -16.04 35.03
C SER A 212 -6.22 -17.07 34.01
N PHE A 213 -5.33 -17.61 33.17
CA PHE A 213 -5.66 -18.77 32.34
C PHE A 213 -5.48 -20.06 33.16
N HIS A 214 -6.58 -20.76 33.43
CA HIS A 214 -6.58 -22.07 34.08
C HIS A 214 -6.91 -23.16 33.06
N GLY A 215 -5.88 -23.73 32.46
CA GLY A 215 -5.99 -24.80 31.47
C GLY A 215 -4.63 -25.41 31.15
N THR A 216 -4.64 -26.52 30.43
CA THR A 216 -3.43 -27.18 29.94
C THR A 216 -2.85 -26.42 28.74
N SER A 217 -1.63 -26.76 28.32
CA SER A 217 -1.05 -26.26 27.07
C SER A 217 -1.90 -26.60 25.84
N HIS A 218 -2.65 -27.71 25.89
CA HIS A 218 -3.59 -28.10 24.84
C HIS A 218 -4.82 -27.17 24.81
N ASP A 219 -5.35 -26.80 25.97
CA ASP A 219 -6.47 -25.87 26.09
C ASP A 219 -6.08 -24.47 25.59
N ALA A 220 -4.84 -24.04 25.89
CA ALA A 220 -4.30 -22.78 25.39
C ALA A 220 -4.17 -22.79 23.85
N ALA A 221 -3.61 -23.88 23.28
CA ALA A 221 -3.47 -24.02 21.83
C ALA A 221 -4.84 -24.08 21.12
N SER A 222 -5.83 -24.73 21.73
CA SER A 222 -7.19 -24.81 21.21
C SER A 222 -7.88 -23.43 21.23
N LEU A 223 -7.75 -22.69 22.34
CA LEU A 223 -8.26 -21.31 22.47
C LEU A 223 -7.66 -20.37 21.43
N LEU A 224 -6.34 -20.42 21.22
CA LEU A 224 -5.65 -19.63 20.21
C LEU A 224 -6.07 -20.05 18.79
N GLY A 225 -6.22 -21.36 18.55
CA GLY A 225 -6.65 -21.91 17.26
C GLY A 225 -8.06 -21.50 16.83
N GLN A 226 -8.99 -21.38 17.79
CA GLN A 226 -10.36 -20.90 17.51
C GLN A 226 -10.42 -19.42 17.09
N LYS A 227 -9.39 -18.62 17.40
CA LYS A 227 -9.34 -17.18 17.08
C LYS A 227 -8.60 -16.84 15.80
N ILE A 228 -7.95 -17.82 15.17
CA ILE A 228 -7.17 -17.65 13.93
C ILE A 228 -8.04 -17.90 12.66
N TYR A 229 -9.26 -18.42 12.83
CA TYR A 229 -10.24 -18.69 11.75
C TYR A 229 -11.48 -17.81 11.90
#